data_AF-T0Z049-F1
#
_entry.id   AF-T0Z049-F1
#
_cell.length_a   1.000
_cell.length_b   1.000
_cell.length_c   1.000
_cell.angle_alpha   90.00
_cell.angle_beta   90.00
_cell.angle_gamma   90.00
#
_symmetry.space_group_name_H-M   'P 1'
#
loop_
_entity.id
_entity.type
_entity.pdbx_description
1 polymer ?
#
loop_
_entity_poly.entity_id
_entity_poly.type
_entity_poly.pdbx_seq_one_letter_code
_entity_poly.pdbx_strand_id
1 'polypeptide(L)'
;MPDSKPPSTFISDLRPSRAATIEAEVFELEDAREVPTRDGGKTKVRNGRLKDGTGEIGLVLWGSEVELVQEGDRVRITEGWVKDY
;
A
#
# COMPACT_ATOMS: atom_id res chain seq x y z
N MET A 1 10.95 29.15 7.72
CA MET A 1 10.57 28.13 6.72
C MET A 1 10.37 26.83 7.49
N PRO A 2 9.17 26.25 7.60
CA PRO A 2 9.05 24.96 8.26
C PRO A 2 9.59 23.89 7.32
N ASP A 3 10.66 23.24 7.74
CA ASP A 3 11.10 21.94 7.26
C ASP A 3 9.90 20.98 7.40
N SER A 4 9.24 20.66 6.29
CA SER A 4 8.22 19.61 6.24
C SER A 4 8.56 18.68 5.10
N LYS A 5 9.71 17.99 5.23
CA LYS A 5 9.70 16.59 4.81
C LYS A 5 8.54 15.96 5.57
N PRO A 6 7.51 15.40 4.90
CA PRO A 6 6.37 14.83 5.60
C PRO A 6 6.93 13.87 6.65
N PRO A 7 6.51 13.99 7.92
CA PRO A 7 6.94 13.02 8.93
C PRO A 7 6.54 11.65 8.39
N SER A 8 7.50 10.72 8.37
CA SER A 8 7.22 9.31 8.11
C SER A 8 6.09 8.93 9.07
N THR A 9 4.89 8.83 8.51
CA THR A 9 3.69 8.62 9.31
C THR A 9 3.69 7.14 9.64
N PHE A 10 3.82 6.82 10.91
CA PHE A 10 3.75 5.43 11.35
C PHE A 10 2.39 4.85 10.97
N ILE A 11 2.36 3.56 10.64
CA ILE A 11 1.10 2.89 10.25
C ILE A 11 0.03 3.08 11.34
N SER A 12 0.45 3.01 12.61
CA SER A 12 -0.42 3.20 13.77
C SER A 12 -1.00 4.61 13.93
N ASP A 13 -0.45 5.62 13.24
CA ASP A 13 -0.97 7.00 13.26
C ASP A 13 -1.70 7.37 11.95
N LEU A 14 -1.88 6.42 11.04
CA LEU A 14 -2.59 6.67 9.79
C LEU A 14 -4.04 7.08 10.05
N ARG A 15 -4.44 8.18 9.40
CA ARG A 15 -5.81 8.67 9.42
C ARG A 15 -6.46 8.33 8.07
N PRO A 16 -7.62 7.66 8.07
CA PRO A 16 -8.38 7.46 6.83
C PRO A 16 -8.74 8.81 6.20
N SER A 17 -8.98 8.80 4.89
CA SER A 17 -9.31 9.97 4.06
C SER A 17 -8.22 11.04 3.93
N ARG A 18 -6.94 10.64 4.08
CA ARG A 18 -5.78 11.53 3.89
C ARG A 18 -4.69 10.82 3.09
N ALA A 19 -3.91 11.59 2.35
CA ALA A 19 -2.68 11.12 1.76
C ALA A 19 -1.60 11.10 2.84
N ALA A 20 -0.95 9.97 3.04
CA ALA A 20 0.13 9.81 4.00
C ALA A 20 1.32 9.12 3.34
N THR A 21 2.52 9.47 3.83
CA THR A 21 3.76 8.84 3.37
C THR A 21 4.23 7.87 4.43
N ILE A 22 4.29 6.59 4.07
CA ILE A 22 4.71 5.51 4.96
C ILE A 22 5.85 4.70 4.31
N GLU A 23 6.72 4.19 5.16
CA GLU A 23 7.79 3.26 4.75
C GLU A 23 7.52 1.95 5.47
N ALA A 24 7.37 0.87 4.71
CA ALA A 24 7.03 -0.43 5.26
C ALA A 24 7.65 -1.55 4.43
N GLU A 25 7.90 -2.69 5.07
CA GLU A 25 8.43 -3.87 4.41
C GLU A 25 7.30 -4.81 4.04
N VAL A 26 7.33 -5.37 2.83
CA VAL A 26 6.37 -6.37 2.40
C VAL A 26 6.65 -7.65 3.19
N PHE A 27 5.79 -7.96 4.16
CA PHE A 27 5.94 -9.16 4.96
C PHE A 27 5.20 -10.35 4.36
N GLU A 28 4.09 -10.10 3.65
CA GLU A 28 3.26 -11.15 3.05
C GLU A 28 2.60 -10.63 1.77
N LEU A 29 2.55 -11.43 0.71
CA LEU A 29 1.76 -11.15 -0.48
C LEU A 29 0.73 -12.23 -0.73
N GLU A 30 -0.55 -11.87 -0.71
CA GLU A 30 -1.64 -12.78 -1.05
C GLU A 30 -1.68 -13.05 -2.56
N ASP A 31 -2.49 -14.02 -2.98
CA ASP A 31 -2.68 -14.35 -4.39
C ASP A 31 -3.38 -13.21 -5.15
N ALA A 32 -3.00 -13.03 -6.42
CA ALA A 32 -3.63 -12.02 -7.26
C ALA A 32 -5.05 -12.46 -7.63
N ARG A 33 -6.07 -11.73 -7.16
CA ARG A 33 -7.46 -11.93 -7.58
C ARG A 33 -7.73 -11.16 -8.88
N GLU A 34 -8.36 -11.80 -9.87
CA GLU A 34 -8.79 -11.11 -11.09
C GLU A 34 -10.18 -10.50 -10.87
N VAL A 35 -10.27 -9.17 -10.99
CA VAL A 35 -11.54 -8.44 -10.88
C VAL A 35 -11.96 -7.97 -12.27
N PRO A 36 -13.20 -8.26 -12.71
CA PRO A 36 -13.74 -7.67 -13.92
C PRO A 36 -13.91 -6.16 -13.72
N THR A 37 -13.32 -5.36 -14.60
CA THR A 37 -13.53 -3.90 -14.60
C THR A 37 -14.81 -3.56 -15.32
N ARG A 38 -15.41 -2.42 -14.95
CA ARG A 38 -16.69 -1.96 -15.52
C ARG A 38 -16.62 -1.66 -17.03
N ASP A 39 -15.40 -1.46 -17.55
CA ASP A 39 -15.10 -1.28 -18.97
C ASP A 39 -14.96 -2.61 -19.74
N GLY A 40 -15.19 -3.77 -19.11
CA GLY A 40 -15.07 -5.09 -19.74
C GLY A 40 -13.65 -5.63 -19.79
N GLY A 41 -12.69 -4.93 -19.18
CA GLY A 41 -11.33 -5.42 -18.97
C GLY A 41 -11.24 -6.39 -17.77
N LYS A 42 -10.11 -7.09 -17.66
CA LYS A 42 -9.74 -7.85 -16.47
C LYS A 42 -8.58 -7.14 -15.81
N THR A 43 -8.72 -6.79 -14.53
CA THR A 43 -7.62 -6.25 -13.74
C THR A 43 -7.26 -7.23 -12.66
N LYS A 44 -6.00 -7.65 -12.64
CA LYS A 44 -5.44 -8.36 -11.49
C LYS A 44 -5.34 -7.38 -10.33
N VAL A 45 -5.78 -7.77 -9.16
CA VAL A 45 -5.54 -7.02 -7.94
C VAL A 45 -4.95 -7.99 -6.93
N ARG A 46 -3.88 -7.58 -6.28
CA ARG A 46 -3.17 -8.41 -5.33
C ARG A 46 -3.16 -7.71 -4.01
N ASN A 47 -3.53 -8.42 -2.98
CA ASN A 47 -3.46 -7.92 -1.63
C ASN A 47 -2.07 -8.25 -1.09
N GLY A 48 -1.47 -7.31 -0.40
CA GLY A 48 -0.21 -7.50 0.31
C GLY A 48 -0.35 -6.98 1.73
N ARG A 49 0.40 -7.55 2.65
CA ARG A 49 0.60 -6.97 3.97
C ARG A 49 1.97 -6.36 4.02
N LEU A 50 1.96 -5.07 4.32
CA LEU A 50 3.16 -4.34 4.67
C LEU A 50 3.23 -4.26 6.18
N LYS A 51 4.42 -4.41 6.71
CA LYS A 51 4.72 -4.23 8.11
C LYS A 51 5.73 -3.12 8.27
N ASP A 52 5.37 -2.15 9.10
CA ASP A 52 6.31 -1.21 9.68
C ASP A 52 6.62 -1.66 11.12
N GLY A 53 7.73 -1.20 11.69
CA GLY A 53 8.07 -1.48 13.09
C GLY A 53 6.98 -1.06 14.09
N THR A 54 6.01 -0.24 13.66
CA THR A 54 4.89 0.24 14.48
C THR A 54 3.56 -0.49 14.28
N GLY A 55 3.37 -1.22 13.18
CA GLY A 55 2.08 -1.81 12.83
C GLY A 55 2.07 -2.51 11.47
N GLU A 56 0.93 -3.07 11.10
CA GLU A 56 0.73 -3.75 9.82
C GLU A 56 -0.41 -3.09 9.04
N ILE A 57 -0.27 -2.96 7.72
CA ILE A 57 -1.26 -2.40 6.80
C ILE A 57 -1.45 -3.29 5.59
N GLY A 58 -2.70 -3.40 5.14
CA GLY A 58 -3.02 -4.01 3.85
C GLY A 58 -2.72 -3.04 2.71
N LEU A 59 -1.83 -3.42 1.81
CA LEU A 59 -1.66 -2.80 0.51
C LEU A 59 -2.52 -3.55 -0.50
N VAL A 60 -3.20 -2.80 -1.38
CA VAL A 60 -3.92 -3.39 -2.50
C VAL A 60 -3.28 -2.88 -3.78
N LEU A 61 -2.55 -3.75 -4.45
CA LEU A 61 -1.86 -3.49 -5.71
C LEU A 61 -2.79 -3.83 -6.87
N TRP A 62 -2.79 -3.00 -7.91
CA TRP A 62 -3.68 -3.19 -9.08
C TRP A 62 -2.86 -3.34 -10.36
N GLY A 63 -3.36 -4.16 -11.28
CA GLY A 63 -2.80 -4.38 -12.61
C GLY A 63 -1.40 -4.95 -12.57
N SER A 64 -0.47 -4.26 -13.23
CA SER A 64 0.94 -4.65 -13.36
C SER A 64 1.78 -4.35 -12.13
N GLU A 65 1.26 -3.58 -11.16
CA GLU A 65 1.98 -3.24 -9.93
C GLU A 65 2.14 -4.46 -9.01
N VAL A 66 1.27 -5.47 -9.17
CA VAL A 66 1.31 -6.74 -8.45
C VAL A 66 2.54 -7.59 -8.79
N GLU A 67 3.17 -7.34 -9.95
CA GLU A 67 4.36 -8.05 -10.43
C GLU A 67 5.65 -7.28 -10.08
N LEU A 68 5.53 -6.00 -9.70
CA LEU A 68 6.66 -5.14 -9.32
C LEU A 68 7.06 -5.29 -7.84
N VAL A 69 6.15 -5.78 -7.01
CA VAL A 69 6.36 -5.98 -5.57
C VAL A 69 6.60 -7.45 -5.26
N GLN A 70 7.58 -7.73 -4.39
CA GLN A 70 7.93 -9.07 -3.90
C GLN A 70 7.94 -9.11 -2.38
N GLU A 71 7.75 -10.31 -1.83
CA GLU A 71 7.81 -10.55 -0.39
C GLU A 71 9.24 -10.31 0.11
N GLY A 72 9.39 -9.56 1.20
CA GLY A 72 10.66 -9.10 1.73
C GLY A 72 11.20 -7.82 1.09
N ASP A 73 10.52 -7.26 0.10
CA ASP A 73 10.92 -5.97 -0.48
C ASP A 73 10.46 -4.80 0.40
N ARG A 74 11.28 -3.74 0.46
CA ARG A 74 10.99 -2.58 1.30
C ARG A 74 10.42 -1.45 0.44
N VAL A 75 9.11 -1.25 0.55
CA VAL A 75 8.39 -0.27 -0.24
C VAL A 75 8.17 1.04 0.52
N ARG A 76 8.29 2.14 -0.20
CA ARG A 76 7.95 3.47 0.29
C ARG A 76 6.73 3.97 -0.46
N ILE A 77 5.63 4.16 0.26
CA ILE A 77 4.41 4.72 -0.29
C ILE A 77 4.43 6.20 0.04
N THR A 78 4.56 7.03 -0.99
CA THR A 78 4.41 8.49 -0.91
C THR A 78 3.02 8.89 -1.36
N GLU A 79 2.36 9.76 -0.59
CA GLU A 79 0.98 10.21 -0.86
C GLU A 79 -0.03 9.05 -1.02
N GLY A 80 0.16 7.98 -0.25
CA GLY A 80 -0.73 6.83 -0.23
C GLY A 80 -2.10 7.21 0.30
N TRP A 81 -3.14 6.87 -0.46
CA TRP A 81 -4.51 7.12 -0.04
C TRP A 81 -4.94 6.07 1.00
N VAL A 82 -5.10 6.49 2.25
CA VAL A 82 -5.57 5.59 3.32
C VAL A 82 -7.07 5.41 3.21
N LYS A 83 -7.49 4.18 2.90
CA LYS A 83 -8.89 3.78 2.85
C LYS A 83 -9.14 2.75 3.95
N ASP A 84 -10.02 3.12 4.89
CA ASP A 84 -10.60 2.21 5.87
C ASP A 84 -11.66 1.35 5.18
N TYR A 85 -11.73 0.06 5.52
CA TYR A 85 -12.71 -0.90 5.00
C TYR A 85 -13.44 -1.57 6.15
#